data_AF-D8LFS3-F1
#
_entry.id   AF-D8LFS3-F1
#
_cell.length_a   1.000
_cell.length_b   1.000
_cell.length_c   1.000
_cell.angle_alpha   90.00
_cell.angle_beta   90.00
_cell.angle_gamma   90.00
#
_symmetry.space_group_name_H-M   'P 1'
#
loop_
_entity.id
_entity.type
_entity.pdbx_description
1 polymer ?
#
loop_
_entity_poly.entity_id
_entity_poly.type
_entity_poly.pdbx_seq_one_letter_code
_entity_poly.pdbx_strand_id
1 'polypeptide(L)'
;MFSTVARHVGVAARAAALRPQPTAAAAWRASAAALPQVARFSDGVGDGGIPDTHDTGRQKTEREGVGFNRDPIHPPKGSGTKAMPFEVPSEHQERVVGFEHPESHAMYWFPLAAGKLHYVEEIDRYFKLVPL
;
A
#
# COMPACT_ATOMS: atom_id res chain seq x y z
N MET A 1 59.47 21.44 -32.05
CA MET A 1 59.02 20.53 -33.12
C MET A 1 57.60 20.10 -32.81
N PHE A 2 56.60 20.78 -33.36
CA PHE A 2 55.21 20.31 -33.31
C PHE A 2 54.65 20.47 -34.73
N SER A 3 54.42 19.34 -35.40
CA SER A 3 53.85 19.28 -36.74
C SER A 3 52.35 19.04 -36.59
N THR A 4 51.56 20.05 -36.96
CA THR A 4 50.10 20.01 -36.95
C THR A 4 49.61 19.53 -38.31
N VAL A 5 48.97 18.37 -38.35
CA VAL A 5 48.26 17.85 -39.52
C VAL A 5 46.91 18.54 -39.61
N ALA A 6 46.60 19.09 -40.78
CA ALA A 6 45.30 19.62 -41.14
C ALA A 6 44.51 18.62 -41.99
N ARG A 7 43.18 18.83 -41.99
CA ARG A 7 42.15 18.31 -42.94
C ARG A 7 41.49 16.98 -42.52
N HIS A 8 40.19 16.75 -42.68
CA HIS A 8 39.07 17.51 -43.23
C HIS A 8 37.75 16.84 -42.76
N VAL A 9 36.73 17.69 -42.53
CA VAL A 9 35.32 17.54 -42.93
C VAL A 9 34.53 16.30 -42.51
N GLY A 10 33.42 16.56 -41.79
CA GLY A 10 32.28 15.66 -41.67
C GLY A 10 31.16 16.25 -40.83
N VAL A 11 30.52 17.34 -41.30
CA VAL A 11 29.27 17.81 -40.71
C VAL A 11 28.16 16.87 -41.17
N ALA A 12 27.88 15.84 -40.38
CA ALA A 12 26.67 15.04 -40.52
C ALA A 12 25.58 15.66 -39.66
N ALA A 13 24.74 16.48 -40.28
CA ALA A 13 23.51 16.99 -39.68
C ALA A 13 22.60 15.80 -39.31
N ARG A 14 22.48 15.49 -38.01
CA ARG A 14 21.42 14.63 -37.51
C ARG A 14 20.11 15.40 -37.57
N ALA A 15 19.31 15.16 -38.60
CA ALA A 15 17.90 15.54 -38.60
C ALA A 15 17.18 14.76 -37.50
N ALA A 16 17.01 15.38 -36.34
CA ALA A 16 16.14 14.88 -35.30
C ALA A 16 14.70 14.99 -35.83
N ALA A 17 14.15 13.87 -36.31
CA ALA A 17 12.73 13.77 -36.60
C ALA A 17 11.96 14.04 -35.30
N LEU A 18 11.32 15.23 -35.22
CA LEU A 18 10.38 15.55 -34.16
C LEU A 18 9.28 14.47 -34.20
N ARG A 19 9.19 13.65 -33.15
CA ARG A 19 8.03 12.80 -32.95
C ARG A 19 6.81 13.72 -32.80
N PRO A 20 5.71 13.53 -33.55
CA PRO A 20 4.51 14.32 -33.33
C PRO A 20 4.02 14.06 -31.91
N GLN A 21 3.97 15.12 -31.10
CA GLN A 21 3.34 15.09 -29.79
C GLN A 21 1.86 14.74 -30.00
N PRO A 22 1.29 13.78 -29.25
CA PRO A 22 -0.12 13.49 -29.33
C PRO A 22 -0.88 14.78 -29.01
N THR A 23 -1.76 15.20 -29.90
CA THR A 23 -2.62 16.36 -29.66
C THR A 23 -3.44 16.10 -28.40
N ALA A 24 -3.82 17.16 -27.68
CA ALA A 24 -4.64 17.05 -26.47
C ALA A 24 -5.89 16.17 -26.68
N ALA A 25 -6.38 16.08 -27.93
CA ALA A 25 -7.49 15.22 -28.35
C ALA A 25 -7.21 13.70 -28.33
N ALA A 26 -5.96 13.25 -28.35
CA ALA A 26 -5.61 11.84 -28.20
C ALA A 26 -5.41 11.44 -26.72
N ALA A 27 -4.99 12.40 -25.89
CA ALA A 27 -4.70 12.16 -24.47
C ALA A 27 -5.96 11.87 -23.64
N TRP A 28 -7.11 12.52 -23.92
CA TRP A 28 -8.34 12.26 -23.16
C TRP A 28 -8.96 10.89 -23.46
N ARG A 29 -8.76 10.35 -24.68
CA ARG A 29 -9.25 9.01 -25.02
C ARG A 29 -8.47 7.89 -24.33
N ALA A 30 -7.17 8.11 -24.06
CA ALA A 30 -6.35 7.18 -23.28
C ALA A 30 -6.65 7.23 -21.77
N SER A 31 -7.28 8.31 -21.29
CA SER A 31 -7.59 8.50 -19.86
C SER A 31 -8.89 7.82 -19.41
N ALA A 32 -9.76 7.40 -20.36
CA ALA A 32 -11.00 6.70 -20.05
C ALA A 32 -10.79 5.24 -19.57
N ALA A 33 -9.62 4.65 -19.80
CA ALA A 33 -9.31 3.28 -19.39
C ALA A 33 -8.86 3.15 -17.91
N ALA A 34 -8.66 4.26 -17.21
CA ALA A 34 -8.13 4.30 -15.84
C ALA A 34 -9.11 4.93 -14.84
N LEU A 35 -10.41 4.97 -15.15
CA LEU A 35 -11.41 5.30 -14.15
C LEU A 35 -11.52 4.11 -13.18
N PRO A 36 -11.36 4.31 -11.86
CA PRO A 36 -11.69 3.27 -10.90
C PRO A 36 -13.13 2.85 -11.15
N GLN A 37 -13.39 1.55 -11.24
CA GLN A 37 -14.74 1.02 -11.33
C GLN A 37 -15.54 1.56 -10.15
N VAL A 38 -16.36 2.58 -10.40
CA VAL A 38 -17.32 3.07 -9.41
C VAL A 38 -18.27 1.90 -9.17
N ALA A 39 -18.34 1.46 -7.92
CA ALA A 39 -19.08 0.27 -7.52
C ALA A 39 -20.48 0.24 -8.17
N ARG A 40 -20.82 -0.90 -8.75
CA ARG A 40 -22.16 -1.12 -9.32
C ARG A 40 -23.19 -1.03 -8.18
N PHE A 41 -24.17 -0.16 -8.36
CA PHE A 41 -25.35 -0.09 -7.51
C PHE A 41 -26.00 -1.47 -7.39
N SER A 42 -26.62 -1.75 -6.24
CA SER A 42 -27.38 -2.98 -6.01
C SER A 42 -28.50 -3.13 -7.04
N ASP A 43 -28.74 -4.36 -7.49
CA ASP A 43 -29.87 -4.68 -8.36
C ASP A 43 -31.18 -4.26 -7.69
N GLY A 44 -32.02 -3.52 -8.42
CA GLY A 44 -33.30 -3.07 -7.91
C GLY A 44 -34.27 -4.23 -7.72
N VAL A 45 -35.14 -4.13 -6.71
CA VAL A 45 -36.28 -5.04 -6.55
C VAL A 45 -37.44 -4.57 -7.44
N GLY A 46 -38.15 -5.53 -8.04
CA GLY A 46 -39.29 -5.27 -8.91
C GLY A 46 -40.42 -4.47 -8.22
N ASP A 47 -41.26 -3.81 -9.03
CA ASP A 47 -42.30 -2.92 -8.54
C ASP A 47 -43.21 -3.57 -7.48
N GLY A 48 -43.33 -2.92 -6.33
CA GLY A 48 -44.15 -3.36 -5.19
C GLY A 48 -43.47 -4.38 -4.25
N GLY A 49 -42.24 -4.82 -4.56
CA GLY A 49 -41.45 -5.67 -3.67
C GLY A 49 -40.70 -4.87 -2.60
N ILE A 50 -40.66 -5.40 -1.38
CA ILE A 50 -39.76 -4.90 -0.33
C ILE A 50 -38.41 -5.61 -0.53
N PRO A 51 -37.30 -4.88 -0.70
CA PRO A 51 -35.99 -5.50 -0.76
C PRO A 51 -35.65 -6.30 0.50
N ASP A 52 -35.23 -7.55 0.32
CA ASP A 52 -34.75 -8.41 1.40
C ASP A 52 -33.55 -7.78 2.12
N THR A 53 -32.79 -6.91 1.43
CA THR A 53 -31.77 -6.10 2.06
C THR A 53 -31.50 -4.80 1.30
N HIS A 54 -31.23 -3.73 2.05
CA HIS A 54 -30.92 -2.40 1.52
C HIS A 54 -29.44 -2.02 1.70
N ASP A 55 -28.57 -3.01 1.95
CA ASP A 55 -27.15 -2.77 2.22
C ASP A 55 -26.48 -2.15 1.00
N THR A 56 -25.85 -1.00 1.23
CA THR A 56 -25.03 -0.29 0.24
C THR A 56 -23.68 0.05 0.84
N GLY A 57 -22.70 0.38 -0.02
CA GLY A 57 -21.37 0.81 0.42
C GLY A 57 -20.68 -0.20 1.33
N ARG A 58 -20.14 0.28 2.46
CA ARG A 58 -19.31 -0.53 3.39
C ARG A 58 -20.07 -1.68 4.04
N GLN A 59 -21.36 -1.49 4.31
CA GLN A 59 -22.21 -2.53 4.91
C GLN A 59 -22.38 -3.72 3.95
N LYS A 60 -22.56 -3.43 2.65
CA LYS A 60 -22.62 -4.46 1.62
C LYS A 60 -21.29 -5.22 1.52
N THR A 61 -20.16 -4.52 1.47
CA THR A 61 -18.84 -5.16 1.37
C THR A 61 -18.51 -6.02 2.59
N GLU A 62 -18.87 -5.57 3.79
CA GLU A 62 -18.66 -6.34 5.02
C GLU A 62 -19.51 -7.62 5.03
N ARG A 63 -20.78 -7.52 4.60
CA ARG A 63 -21.66 -8.69 4.43
C ARG A 63 -21.13 -9.67 3.38
N GLU A 64 -20.51 -9.17 2.32
CA GLU A 64 -19.85 -9.97 1.28
C GLU A 64 -18.49 -10.55 1.73
N GLY A 65 -18.08 -10.31 2.98
CA GLY A 65 -16.89 -10.91 3.60
C GLY A 65 -15.63 -10.05 3.52
N VAL A 66 -15.72 -8.82 3.01
CA VAL A 66 -14.61 -7.86 2.99
C VAL A 66 -14.75 -6.92 4.20
N GLY A 67 -14.05 -7.27 5.29
CA GLY A 67 -14.10 -6.56 6.56
C GLY A 67 -12.73 -6.24 7.15
N PHE A 68 -12.72 -5.57 8.29
CA PHE A 68 -11.49 -5.31 9.05
C PHE A 68 -11.08 -6.55 9.83
N ASN A 69 -9.77 -6.80 9.92
CA ASN A 69 -9.24 -7.84 10.79
C ASN A 69 -9.57 -7.51 12.26
N ARG A 70 -10.17 -8.47 12.96
CA ARG A 70 -10.54 -8.38 14.39
C ARG A 70 -9.69 -9.30 15.27
N ASP A 71 -8.85 -10.12 14.66
CA ASP A 71 -8.08 -11.13 15.38
C ASP A 71 -6.85 -10.50 16.04
N PRO A 72 -6.55 -10.89 17.29
CA PRO A 72 -5.30 -10.52 17.92
C PRO A 72 -4.12 -11.16 17.18
N ILE A 73 -2.96 -10.51 17.27
CA ILE A 73 -1.73 -11.04 16.67
C ILE A 73 -1.17 -12.10 17.62
N HIS A 74 -1.07 -13.34 17.14
CA HIS A 74 -0.45 -14.44 17.86
C HIS A 74 0.93 -14.75 17.28
N PRO A 75 2.00 -14.25 17.91
CA PRO A 75 3.33 -14.45 17.37
C PRO A 75 3.85 -15.87 17.63
N PRO A 76 4.74 -16.38 16.77
CA PRO A 76 5.33 -17.72 16.93
C PRO A 76 6.16 -17.83 18.22
N LYS A 77 6.26 -19.03 18.78
CA LYS A 77 7.06 -19.27 20.00
C LYS A 77 8.52 -18.86 19.78
N GLY A 78 9.12 -18.17 20.75
CA GLY A 78 10.51 -17.69 20.71
C GLY A 78 10.74 -16.36 19.99
N SER A 79 9.68 -15.72 19.50
CA SER A 79 9.75 -14.36 18.96
C SER A 79 9.85 -13.29 20.06
N GLY A 80 10.14 -12.06 19.64
CA GLY A 80 10.39 -10.91 20.51
C GLY A 80 11.87 -10.68 20.83
N THR A 81 12.78 -11.43 20.21
CA THR A 81 14.24 -11.18 20.29
C THR A 81 14.71 -10.26 19.17
N LYS A 82 15.94 -9.74 19.27
CA LYS A 82 16.51 -8.88 18.21
C LYS A 82 16.63 -9.61 16.85
N ALA A 83 16.92 -10.91 16.88
CA ALA A 83 17.05 -11.73 15.66
C ALA A 83 15.68 -12.17 15.11
N MET A 84 14.68 -12.33 15.99
CA MET A 84 13.33 -12.75 15.64
C MET A 84 12.32 -11.85 16.37
N PRO A 85 12.07 -10.63 15.87
CA PRO A 85 11.14 -9.70 16.51
C PRO A 85 9.70 -10.15 16.36
N PHE A 86 8.80 -9.54 17.13
CA PHE A 86 7.38 -9.62 16.87
C PHE A 86 7.02 -8.83 15.61
N GLU A 87 6.49 -9.53 14.62
CA GLU A 87 6.06 -8.94 13.36
C GLU A 87 4.62 -8.46 13.48
N VAL A 88 4.40 -7.18 13.18
CA VAL A 88 3.09 -6.54 13.25
C VAL A 88 2.68 -6.14 11.84
N PRO A 89 1.68 -6.81 11.24
CA PRO A 89 1.20 -6.47 9.90
C PRO A 89 0.48 -5.12 9.89
N SER A 90 0.68 -4.30 8.85
CA SER A 90 0.02 -2.99 8.71
C SER A 90 -0.03 -2.53 7.26
N GLU A 91 -1.16 -1.98 6.81
CA GLU A 91 -1.28 -1.29 5.51
C GLU A 91 -0.69 0.14 5.55
N HIS A 92 -0.45 0.67 6.75
CA HIS A 92 0.09 2.01 6.97
C HIS A 92 1.54 1.97 7.48
N GLN A 93 2.25 3.08 7.31
CA GLN A 93 3.63 3.24 7.75
C GLN A 93 3.79 3.36 9.27
N GLU A 94 2.69 3.54 10.00
CA GLU A 94 2.69 3.61 11.46
C GLU A 94 1.46 2.89 12.02
N ARG A 95 1.59 2.29 13.20
CA ARG A 95 0.51 1.59 13.90
C ARG A 95 0.72 1.61 15.40
N VAL A 96 -0.35 1.85 16.17
CA VAL A 96 -0.34 1.66 17.63
C VAL A 96 -0.56 0.18 17.93
N VAL A 97 0.28 -0.39 18.80
CA VAL A 97 0.24 -1.79 19.21
C VAL A 97 -0.03 -1.88 20.70
N GLY A 98 -0.98 -2.74 21.06
CA GLY A 98 -1.20 -3.18 22.44
C GLY A 98 -0.50 -4.51 22.67
N PHE A 99 0.25 -4.61 23.77
CA PHE A 99 0.90 -5.84 24.20
C PHE A 99 0.50 -6.16 25.64
N GLU A 100 0.03 -7.39 25.87
CA GLU A 100 -0.26 -7.92 27.19
C GLU A 100 0.94 -8.71 27.69
N HIS A 101 1.49 -8.34 28.85
CA HIS A 101 2.62 -9.06 29.43
C HIS A 101 2.17 -10.40 30.03
N PRO A 102 2.82 -11.53 29.67
CA PRO A 102 2.31 -12.86 29.99
C PRO A 102 2.30 -13.21 31.50
N GLU A 103 3.18 -12.57 32.29
CA GLU A 103 3.27 -12.86 33.73
C GLU A 103 2.45 -11.91 34.60
N SER A 104 2.33 -10.65 34.17
CA SER A 104 1.73 -9.58 34.98
C SER A 104 0.35 -9.15 34.47
N HIS A 105 -0.03 -9.58 33.26
CA HIS A 105 -1.24 -9.15 32.54
C HIS A 105 -1.36 -7.63 32.39
N ALA A 106 -0.24 -6.91 32.53
CA ALA A 106 -0.19 -5.48 32.30
C ALA A 106 -0.26 -5.19 30.80
N MET A 107 -1.03 -4.16 30.44
CA MET A 107 -1.19 -3.69 29.07
C MET A 107 -0.22 -2.55 28.78
N TYR A 108 0.55 -2.71 27.72
CA TYR A 108 1.47 -1.70 27.20
C TYR A 108 1.00 -1.24 25.83
N TRP A 109 1.02 0.06 25.60
CA TRP A 109 0.61 0.67 24.34
C TRP A 109 1.72 1.55 23.80
N PHE A 110 2.16 1.29 22.58
CA PHE A 110 3.25 2.05 21.97
C PHE A 110 3.07 2.18 20.45
N PRO A 111 3.55 3.28 19.85
CA PRO A 111 3.57 3.44 18.40
C PRO A 111 4.73 2.67 17.76
N LEU A 112 4.47 2.04 16.62
CA LEU A 112 5.48 1.47 15.73
C LEU A 112 5.50 2.22 14.41
N ALA A 113 6.70 2.36 13.84
CA ALA A 113 6.91 2.92 12.51
C ALA A 113 7.55 1.87 11.57
N ALA A 114 7.28 2.00 10.28
CA ALA A 114 7.80 1.12 9.24
C ALA A 114 9.32 1.20 9.13
N GLY A 115 9.94 0.08 8.74
CA GLY A 115 11.38 0.00 8.43
C GLY A 115 12.32 -0.02 9.62
N LYS A 116 11.87 0.34 10.83
CA LYS A 116 12.69 0.32 12.05
C LYS A 116 12.38 -0.89 12.92
N LEU A 117 13.44 -1.47 13.51
CA LEU A 117 13.32 -2.42 14.60
C LEU A 117 13.13 -1.62 15.90
N HIS A 118 11.99 -1.79 16.56
CA HIS A 118 11.65 -1.09 17.79
C HIS A 118 11.90 -2.00 18.99
N TYR A 119 12.64 -1.50 19.98
CA TYR A 119 12.82 -2.15 21.27
C TYR A 119 11.96 -1.42 22.30
N VAL A 120 11.21 -2.17 23.10
CA VAL A 120 10.38 -1.61 24.19
C VAL A 120 10.98 -2.07 25.50
N GLU A 121 11.57 -1.13 26.25
CA GLU A 121 12.33 -1.40 27.48
C GLU A 121 11.46 -2.03 28.58
N GLU A 122 10.23 -1.53 28.76
CA GLU A 122 9.29 -1.99 29.79
C GLU A 122 8.87 -3.46 29.60
N ILE A 123 8.95 -3.95 28.35
CA ILE A 123 8.58 -5.31 27.96
C ILE A 123 9.83 -6.17 27.71
N ASP A 124 10.99 -5.53 27.53
CA ASP A 124 12.24 -6.14 27.09
C ASP A 124 12.09 -6.98 25.80
N ARG A 125 11.37 -6.45 24.80
CA ARG A 125 11.10 -7.18 23.54
C ARG A 125 11.25 -6.29 22.31
N TYR A 126 11.50 -6.95 21.19
CA TYR A 126 11.66 -6.31 19.88
C TYR A 126 10.43 -6.50 19.00
N PHE A 127 10.05 -5.45 18.30
CA PHE A 127 8.89 -5.37 17.41
C PHE A 127 9.30 -4.78 16.06
N LYS A 128 8.65 -5.23 14.99
CA LYS A 128 8.85 -4.72 13.64
C LYS A 128 7.52 -4.59 12.92
N LEU A 129 7.28 -3.43 12.34
CA LEU A 129 6.12 -3.21 11.48
C LEU A 129 6.41 -3.82 10.09
N VAL A 130 5.50 -4.67 9.61
CA VAL A 130 5.60 -5.36 8.32
C VAL A 130 4.45 -4.89 7.43
N PRO A 131 4.72 -4.46 6.17
CA PRO A 131 3.66 -4.09 5.25
C PRO A 131 2.78 -5.31 4.89
N LEU A 132 1.46 -5.09 4.85
CA LEU A 132 0.46 -6.05 4.35
C LEU A 132 0.39 -6.08 2.82
#